data_AF-A0A3D0JTA3-F1
#
_entry.id   AF-A0A3D0JTA3-F1
#
_cell.length_a   1.000
_cell.length_b   1.000
_cell.length_c   1.000
_cell.angle_alpha   90.00
_cell.angle_beta   90.00
_cell.angle_gamma   90.00
#
_symmetry.space_group_name_H-M   'P 1'
#
loop_
_entity.id
_entity.type
_entity.pdbx_description
1 polymer ?
#
loop_
_entity_poly.entity_id
_entity_poly.type
_entity_poly.pdbx_seq_one_letter_code
_entity_poly.pdbx_strand_id
1 'polypeptide(L)'
;TADINRSGLTELNQFASPDGMSFDSRGILWIQTDNGESTLTSYTNDQMLAVLPTNLVDSNGDQVPVNAQNQADLRRFFVGPNGCEVTGIAFTPDNKTMFINIQHPGNWPYSDDATEATPSATTVRPRAATVVIQRDDGGEIGV
;
A
#
# COMPACT_ATOMS: atom_id res chain seq x y z
N THR A 1 -3.04 20.82 6.72
CA THR A 1 -2.49 21.63 7.83
C THR A 1 -2.14 20.72 9.00
N ALA A 2 -1.46 21.22 10.04
CA ALA A 2 -1.18 20.42 11.25
C ALA A 2 -2.45 19.87 11.93
N ASP A 3 -3.60 20.54 11.71
CA ASP A 3 -4.91 20.08 12.21
C ASP A 3 -5.41 18.80 11.53
N ILE A 4 -4.96 18.53 10.30
CA ILE A 4 -5.38 17.38 9.48
C ILE A 4 -4.32 16.26 9.56
N ASN A 5 -3.03 16.62 9.51
CA ASN A 5 -1.92 15.66 9.57
C ASN A 5 -1.15 15.81 10.88
N ARG A 6 -1.72 15.26 11.96
CA ARG A 6 -1.10 15.27 13.30
C ARG A 6 0.11 14.36 13.41
N SER A 7 0.19 13.35 12.54
CA SER A 7 1.29 12.38 12.46
C SER A 7 2.56 12.96 11.84
N GLY A 8 2.48 14.09 11.15
CA GLY A 8 3.63 14.66 10.42
C GLY A 8 4.09 13.78 9.26
N LEU A 9 3.21 12.91 8.75
CA LEU A 9 3.49 12.07 7.58
C LEU A 9 3.75 12.94 6.36
N THR A 10 4.64 12.50 5.49
CA THR A 10 5.00 13.23 4.28
C THR A 10 4.20 12.71 3.09
N GLU A 11 4.32 13.37 1.95
CA GLU A 11 3.80 12.89 0.68
C GLU A 11 4.20 11.43 0.36
N LEU A 12 5.34 10.96 0.87
CA LEU A 12 5.85 9.61 0.63
C LEU A 12 5.12 8.51 1.40
N ASN A 13 4.47 8.84 2.52
CA ASN A 13 3.92 7.85 3.44
C ASN A 13 2.63 8.29 4.12
N GLN A 14 2.02 9.42 3.72
CA GLN A 14 0.69 9.81 4.18
C GLN A 14 -0.38 8.88 3.62
N PHE A 15 -1.27 8.45 4.51
CA PHE A 15 -2.40 7.59 4.23
C PHE A 15 -3.52 7.89 5.24
N ALA A 16 -4.73 7.43 4.97
CA ALA A 16 -5.87 7.52 5.86
C ALA A 16 -6.71 6.23 5.75
N SER A 17 -7.57 6.00 6.73
CA SER A 17 -8.42 4.80 6.83
C SER A 17 -7.66 3.49 6.56
N PRO A 18 -6.63 3.15 7.39
CA PRO A 18 -6.09 1.80 7.35
C PRO A 18 -7.21 0.79 7.60
N ASP A 19 -7.31 -0.20 6.74
CA ASP A 19 -8.27 -1.29 6.85
C ASP A 19 -7.51 -2.62 6.99
N GLY A 20 -7.16 -3.26 5.86
CA GLY A 20 -6.54 -4.56 5.85
C GLY A 20 -5.09 -4.52 6.35
N MET A 21 -4.75 -5.40 7.30
CA MET A 21 -3.38 -5.53 7.81
C MET A 21 -2.92 -6.98 7.85
N SER A 22 -1.63 -7.22 7.55
CA SER A 22 -1.04 -8.56 7.66
C SER A 22 0.47 -8.49 7.89
N PHE A 23 0.99 -9.45 8.64
CA PHE A 23 2.44 -9.67 8.74
C PHE A 23 2.87 -10.72 7.72
N ASP A 24 4.02 -10.50 7.08
CA ASP A 24 4.72 -11.57 6.37
C ASP A 24 5.59 -12.41 7.32
N SER A 25 6.21 -13.47 6.78
CA SER A 25 7.04 -14.39 7.57
C SER A 25 8.33 -13.79 8.14
N ARG A 26 8.70 -12.57 7.73
CA ARG A 26 9.88 -11.82 8.19
C ARG A 26 9.51 -10.72 9.19
N GLY A 27 8.22 -10.50 9.42
CA GLY A 27 7.72 -9.49 10.35
C GLY A 27 7.50 -8.11 9.72
N ILE A 28 7.49 -7.98 8.39
CA ILE A 28 7.03 -6.74 7.74
C ILE A 28 5.52 -6.64 7.94
N LEU A 29 5.05 -5.52 8.50
CA LEU A 29 3.62 -5.21 8.59
C LEU A 29 3.18 -4.51 7.30
N TRP A 30 2.23 -5.12 6.60
CA TRP A 30 1.59 -4.56 5.42
C TRP A 30 0.26 -3.93 5.82
N ILE A 31 0.02 -2.70 5.36
CA ILE A 31 -1.15 -1.89 5.67
C ILE A 31 -1.83 -1.52 4.35
N GLN A 32 -3.11 -1.83 4.22
CA GLN A 32 -3.95 -1.52 3.07
C GLN A 32 -4.99 -0.46 3.46
N THR A 33 -5.48 0.32 2.51
CA THR A 33 -6.36 1.47 2.79
C THR A 33 -7.70 1.39 2.06
N ASP A 34 -8.75 1.86 2.74
CA ASP A 34 -10.10 2.15 2.23
C ASP A 34 -10.46 3.61 2.55
N ASN A 35 -9.93 4.54 1.76
CA ASN A 35 -9.88 5.94 2.13
C ASN A 35 -11.10 6.74 1.67
N GLY A 36 -11.91 7.19 2.63
CA GLY A 36 -12.99 8.16 2.42
C GLY A 36 -12.63 9.63 2.65
N GLU A 37 -11.40 9.95 3.09
CA GLU A 37 -10.98 11.32 3.42
C GLU A 37 -10.63 12.12 2.16
N SER A 38 -11.55 13.02 1.78
CA SER A 38 -11.49 13.86 0.59
C SER A 38 -10.17 14.64 0.39
N THR A 39 -9.55 15.09 1.48
CA THR A 39 -8.29 15.84 1.41
C THR A 39 -7.11 14.96 1.01
N LEU A 40 -7.21 13.64 1.23
CA LEU A 40 -6.20 12.68 0.79
C LEU A 40 -6.58 12.02 -0.54
N THR A 41 -7.86 11.68 -0.78
CA THR A 41 -8.30 11.06 -2.05
C THR A 41 -8.14 12.00 -3.25
N SER A 42 -8.08 13.31 -3.04
CA SER A 42 -7.73 14.29 -4.07
C SER A 42 -6.24 14.31 -4.43
N TYR A 43 -5.38 13.71 -3.60
CA TYR A 43 -3.93 13.65 -3.77
C TYR A 43 -3.46 12.26 -4.21
N THR A 44 -4.01 11.19 -3.65
CA THR A 44 -3.60 9.81 -3.95
C THR A 44 -4.78 8.83 -3.81
N ASN A 45 -4.78 7.76 -4.60
CA ASN A 45 -5.75 6.67 -4.44
C ASN A 45 -5.41 5.80 -3.22
N ASP A 46 -6.27 4.83 -2.93
CA ASP A 46 -5.94 3.79 -1.97
C ASP A 46 -4.67 3.05 -2.33
N GLN A 47 -3.97 2.58 -1.31
CA GLN A 47 -2.56 2.25 -1.38
C GLN A 47 -2.26 1.09 -0.44
N MET A 48 -1.08 0.49 -0.64
CA MET A 48 -0.49 -0.40 0.34
C MET A 48 0.81 0.19 0.85
N LEU A 49 1.00 0.18 2.16
CA LEU A 49 2.21 0.57 2.86
C LEU A 49 2.84 -0.63 3.56
N ALA A 50 4.12 -0.52 3.86
CA ALA A 50 4.90 -1.49 4.60
C ALA A 50 5.64 -0.80 5.75
N VAL A 51 5.64 -1.44 6.92
CA VAL A 51 6.49 -1.07 8.06
C VAL A 51 7.69 -2.00 8.07
N LEU A 52 8.89 -1.43 7.94
CA LEU A 52 10.15 -2.17 7.96
C LEU A 52 10.64 -2.31 9.42
N PRO A 53 10.57 -3.51 10.03
CA PRO A 53 10.83 -3.67 11.46
C PRO A 53 12.32 -3.53 11.82
N THR A 54 13.23 -3.67 10.85
CA THR A 54 14.68 -3.74 11.10
C THR A 54 15.26 -2.45 11.68
N ASN A 55 14.63 -1.32 11.44
CA ASN A 55 15.09 0.00 11.89
C ASN A 55 14.29 0.55 13.07
N LEU A 56 13.25 -0.18 13.49
CA LEU A 56 12.33 0.24 14.55
C LEU A 56 12.73 -0.38 15.88
N VAL A 57 13.99 -0.18 16.29
CA VAL A 57 14.51 -0.64 17.59
C VAL A 57 15.16 0.51 18.36
N ASP A 58 15.04 0.49 19.69
CA ASP A 58 15.74 1.43 20.57
C ASP A 58 17.21 1.01 20.82
N SER A 59 17.93 1.76 21.66
CA SER A 59 19.32 1.45 22.01
C SER A 59 19.52 0.12 22.74
N ASN A 60 18.45 -0.46 23.30
CA ASN A 60 18.46 -1.75 23.98
C ASN A 60 18.07 -2.90 23.04
N GLY A 61 17.66 -2.60 21.80
CA GLY A 61 17.17 -3.56 20.83
C GLY A 61 15.68 -3.86 20.95
N ASP A 62 14.93 -3.10 21.76
CA ASP A 62 13.49 -3.27 21.92
C ASP A 62 12.73 -2.57 20.78
N GLN A 63 11.65 -3.20 20.30
CA GLN A 63 10.83 -2.66 19.22
C GLN A 63 10.17 -1.33 19.63
N VAL A 64 10.23 -0.33 18.75
CA VAL A 64 9.61 0.99 18.96
C VAL A 64 8.53 1.28 17.92
N PRO A 65 7.45 1.99 18.29
CA PRO A 65 6.43 2.38 17.33
C PRO A 65 6.95 3.41 16.33
N VAL A 66 6.32 3.43 15.15
CA VAL A 66 6.50 4.50 14.18
C VAL A 66 6.03 5.84 14.77
N ASN A 67 6.85 6.87 14.62
CA ASN A 67 6.66 8.23 15.10
C ASN A 67 7.31 9.23 14.13
N ALA A 68 7.23 10.53 14.44
CA ALA A 68 7.73 11.58 13.57
C ALA A 68 9.24 11.52 13.27
N GLN A 69 10.04 10.89 14.16
CA GLN A 69 11.49 10.76 14.02
C GLN A 69 11.92 9.56 13.17
N ASN A 70 11.12 8.49 13.11
CA ASN A 70 11.45 7.25 12.40
C ASN A 70 10.43 6.87 11.30
N GLN A 71 9.50 7.76 10.95
CA GLN A 71 8.45 7.53 9.93
C GLN A 71 8.95 7.12 8.54
N ALA A 72 10.25 7.27 8.24
CA ALA A 72 10.85 6.76 7.01
C ALA A 72 10.81 5.22 6.89
N ASP A 73 10.54 4.52 7.99
CA ASP A 73 10.34 3.07 8.02
C ASP A 73 8.90 2.64 7.78
N LEU A 74 7.97 3.60 7.69
CA LEU A 74 6.67 3.42 7.06
C LEU A 74 6.77 3.89 5.61
N ARG A 75 6.69 2.97 4.66
CA ARG A 75 6.88 3.25 3.23
C ARG A 75 5.67 2.85 2.43
N ARG A 76 5.20 3.73 1.56
CA ARG A 76 4.23 3.35 0.52
C ARG A 76 4.90 2.37 -0.45
N PHE A 77 4.26 1.22 -0.65
CA PHE A 77 4.74 0.17 -1.54
C PHE A 77 4.10 0.27 -2.93
N PHE A 78 2.77 0.43 -3.01
CA PHE A 78 2.09 0.75 -4.27
C PHE A 78 0.83 1.58 -4.06
N VAL A 79 0.32 2.18 -5.14
CA VAL A 79 -0.97 2.90 -5.20
C VAL A 79 -1.90 2.16 -6.17
N GLY A 80 -3.13 1.89 -5.74
CA GLY A 80 -4.17 1.25 -6.53
C GLY A 80 -4.77 2.18 -7.60
N PRO A 81 -5.60 1.61 -8.50
CA PRO A 81 -6.28 2.39 -9.54
C PRO A 81 -7.34 3.33 -8.98
N ASN A 82 -7.89 4.19 -9.85
CA ASN A 82 -8.85 5.21 -9.43
C ASN A 82 -10.11 4.59 -8.83
N GLY A 83 -10.54 5.10 -7.68
CA GLY A 83 -11.77 4.72 -7.01
C GLY A 83 -11.80 3.29 -6.44
N CYS A 84 -10.65 2.61 -6.38
CA CYS A 84 -10.57 1.33 -5.69
C CYS A 84 -10.36 1.51 -4.20
N GLU A 85 -10.61 0.44 -3.45
CA GLU A 85 -9.97 0.12 -2.18
C GLU A 85 -8.87 -0.93 -2.45
N VAL A 86 -7.75 -0.86 -1.73
CA VAL A 86 -6.75 -1.94 -1.70
C VAL A 86 -7.07 -2.84 -0.52
N THR A 87 -7.21 -4.15 -0.74
CA THR A 87 -7.66 -5.07 0.31
C THR A 87 -7.29 -6.52 0.04
N GLY A 88 -7.35 -7.38 1.06
CA GLY A 88 -7.04 -8.80 0.97
C GLY A 88 -5.61 -9.11 0.49
N ILE A 89 -4.79 -9.69 1.38
CA ILE A 89 -3.38 -9.96 1.12
C ILE A 89 -3.01 -11.41 1.41
N ALA A 90 -2.21 -12.01 0.54
CA ALA A 90 -1.58 -13.32 0.76
C ALA A 90 -0.20 -13.37 0.11
N PHE A 91 0.64 -14.28 0.61
CA PHE A 91 2.02 -14.47 0.14
C PHE A 91 2.30 -15.93 -0.16
N THR A 92 3.22 -16.18 -1.10
CA THR A 92 3.91 -17.47 -1.14
C THR A 92 4.85 -17.62 0.06
N PRO A 93 5.14 -18.85 0.54
CA PRO A 93 6.00 -19.07 1.71
C PRO A 93 7.43 -18.50 1.58
N ASP A 94 7.91 -18.29 0.36
CA ASP A 94 9.21 -17.70 0.05
C ASP A 94 9.20 -16.16 -0.07
N ASN A 95 8.04 -15.52 0.16
CA ASN A 95 7.81 -14.08 0.00
C ASN A 95 8.16 -13.50 -1.39
N LYS A 96 8.24 -14.34 -2.42
CA LYS A 96 8.56 -13.91 -3.79
C LYS A 96 7.34 -13.52 -4.61
N THR A 97 6.15 -13.90 -4.16
CA THR A 97 4.89 -13.59 -4.82
C THR A 97 3.87 -13.14 -3.81
N MET A 98 3.26 -11.99 -4.07
CA MET A 98 2.22 -11.38 -3.24
C MET A 98 0.94 -11.25 -4.06
N PHE A 99 -0.17 -11.67 -3.47
CA PHE A 99 -1.51 -11.55 -4.04
C PHE A 99 -2.27 -10.46 -3.29
N ILE A 100 -2.76 -9.46 -4.01
CA ILE A 100 -3.51 -8.34 -3.44
C ILE A 100 -4.82 -8.16 -4.21
N ASN A 101 -5.92 -7.88 -3.52
CA ASN A 101 -7.17 -7.54 -4.21
C ASN A 101 -7.32 -6.03 -4.39
N ILE A 102 -7.80 -5.67 -5.57
CA ILE A 102 -8.29 -4.35 -5.91
C ILE A 102 -9.81 -4.42 -5.88
N GLN A 103 -10.44 -3.80 -4.88
CA GLN A 103 -11.89 -3.81 -4.71
C GLN A 103 -12.52 -2.61 -5.42
N HIS A 104 -13.68 -2.84 -6.04
CA HIS A 104 -14.55 -1.84 -6.67
C HIS A 104 -13.84 -0.69 -7.45
N PRO A 105 -12.85 -0.99 -8.32
CA PRO A 105 -12.19 0.07 -9.08
C PRO A 105 -13.23 0.88 -9.87
N GLY A 106 -12.99 2.18 -10.03
CA GLY A 106 -13.88 3.07 -10.76
C GLY A 106 -13.72 2.97 -12.27
N ASN A 107 -12.52 2.62 -12.75
CA ASN A 107 -12.21 2.61 -14.18
C ASN A 107 -11.11 1.61 -14.59
N TRP A 108 -10.86 0.54 -13.82
CA TRP A 108 -9.77 -0.42 -14.05
C TRP A 108 -10.30 -1.86 -14.01
N PRO A 109 -9.69 -2.84 -14.71
CA PRO A 109 -8.48 -2.77 -15.55
C PRO A 109 -8.73 -2.29 -16.98
N TYR A 110 -7.69 -1.70 -17.59
CA TYR A 110 -7.66 -1.28 -19.01
C TYR A 110 -7.12 -2.37 -19.93
N SER A 111 -6.07 -3.05 -19.52
CA SER A 111 -5.41 -4.14 -20.25
C SER A 111 -5.03 -5.28 -19.29
N ASP A 112 -4.32 -6.29 -19.80
CA ASP A 112 -3.77 -7.37 -18.98
C ASP A 112 -2.54 -6.91 -18.15
N ASP A 113 -1.98 -5.73 -18.45
CA ASP A 113 -0.95 -5.11 -17.62
C ASP A 113 -1.62 -4.30 -16.50
N ALA A 114 -1.53 -4.82 -15.28
CA ALA A 114 -2.12 -4.20 -14.09
C ALA A 114 -1.55 -2.80 -13.79
N THR A 115 -0.37 -2.47 -14.32
CA THR A 115 0.30 -1.18 -14.10
C THR A 115 -0.22 -0.07 -15.02
N GLU A 116 -0.93 -0.42 -16.09
CA GLU A 116 -1.47 0.56 -17.03
C GLU A 116 -2.70 1.26 -16.45
N ALA A 117 -2.59 2.58 -16.30
CA ALA A 117 -3.74 3.42 -15.99
C ALA A 117 -4.66 3.55 -17.21
N THR A 118 -5.97 3.49 -16.97
CA THR A 118 -6.97 3.71 -18.01
C THR A 118 -6.86 5.11 -18.59
N PRO A 119 -6.64 5.28 -19.91
CA PRO A 119 -6.55 6.60 -20.53
C PRO A 119 -7.85 7.40 -20.33
N SER A 120 -7.75 8.71 -20.13
CA SER A 120 -8.87 9.59 -19.75
C SER A 120 -10.06 9.58 -20.73
N ALA A 121 -9.82 9.34 -22.02
CA ALA A 121 -10.87 9.25 -23.05
C ALA A 121 -11.42 7.83 -23.26
N THR A 122 -11.00 6.87 -22.43
CA THR A 122 -11.41 5.46 -22.53
C THR A 122 -12.40 5.12 -21.44
N THR A 123 -13.49 4.44 -21.82
CA THR A 123 -14.41 3.82 -20.87
C THR A 123 -14.19 2.31 -20.88
N VAL A 124 -13.96 1.76 -19.70
CA VAL A 124 -13.92 0.30 -19.48
C VAL A 124 -14.96 -0.08 -18.45
N ARG A 125 -15.44 -1.33 -18.51
CA ARG A 125 -16.27 -1.87 -17.43
C ARG A 125 -15.34 -2.22 -16.26
N PRO A 126 -15.46 -1.56 -15.09
CA PRO A 126 -14.54 -1.83 -14.00
C PRO A 126 -14.78 -3.23 -13.42
N ARG A 127 -13.68 -3.86 -12.98
CA ARG A 127 -13.71 -5.22 -12.45
C ARG A 127 -12.77 -5.31 -11.26
N ALA A 128 -13.30 -5.74 -10.12
CA ALA A 128 -12.45 -6.18 -9.02
C ALA A 128 -11.55 -7.34 -9.51
N ALA A 129 -10.30 -7.34 -9.08
CA ALA A 129 -9.34 -8.38 -9.45
C ALA A 129 -8.32 -8.61 -8.35
N THR A 130 -7.73 -9.80 -8.36
CA THR A 130 -6.49 -10.08 -7.63
C THR A 130 -5.32 -9.77 -8.55
N VAL A 131 -4.41 -8.90 -8.10
CA VAL A 131 -3.13 -8.64 -8.77
C VAL A 131 -2.04 -9.49 -8.12
N VAL A 132 -1.07 -9.90 -8.95
CA VAL A 132 0.08 -10.66 -8.52
C VAL A 132 1.30 -9.76 -8.64
N ILE A 133 1.93 -9.46 -7.50
CA ILE A 133 3.14 -8.65 -7.44
C ILE A 133 4.34 -9.58 -7.30
N GLN A 134 5.33 -9.39 -8.15
CA GLN A 134 6.60 -10.10 -8.17
C GLN A 134 7.72 -9.11 -8.50
N ARG A 135 8.96 -9.43 -8.12
CA ARG A 135 10.14 -8.67 -8.55
C ARG A 135 10.67 -9.22 -9.87
N ASP A 136 11.14 -8.33 -10.74
CA ASP A 136 11.79 -8.71 -12.01
C ASP A 136 13.03 -9.59 -11.81
N ASP A 137 13.73 -9.43 -10.69
CA ASP A 137 14.92 -10.22 -10.33
C ASP A 137 14.59 -11.56 -9.64
N GLY A 138 13.30 -11.87 -9.42
CA GLY A 138 12.85 -13.07 -8.70
C GLY A 138 13.24 -13.10 -7.21
N GLY A 139 13.62 -11.94 -6.65
CA GLY A 139 13.91 -11.76 -5.25
C GLY A 139 12.66 -11.71 -4.37
N GLU A 140 12.87 -11.59 -3.07
CA GLU A 140 11.78 -11.41 -2.11
C GLU A 140 11.23 -9.98 -2.15
N ILE A 141 9.91 -9.86 -2.03
CA ILE A 141 9.22 -8.56 -2.05
C ILE A 141 9.54 -7.79 -0.77
N GLY A 142 9.72 -6.47 -0.83
CA GLY A 142 9.93 -5.63 0.36
C GLY A 142 11.36 -5.63 0.95
N VAL A 143 12.35 -6.16 0.23
CA VAL A 143 13.79 -6.14 0.58
C VAL A 143 14.57 -5.13 -0.24
#